data_AF-A0A7V9VA51-F1
#
_entry.id   AF-A0A7V9VA51-F1
#
_cell.length_a   1.000
_cell.length_b   1.000
_cell.length_c   1.000
_cell.angle_alpha   90.00
_cell.angle_beta   90.00
_cell.angle_gamma   90.00
#
_symmetry.space_group_name_H-M   'P 1'
#
loop_
_entity.id
_entity.type
_entity.pdbx_description
1 polymer ?
#
loop_
_entity_poly.entity_id
_entity_poly.type
_entity_poly.pdbx_seq_one_letter_code
_entity_poly.pdbx_strand_id
1 'polypeptide(L)'
;MHAYVQVVAQHRLYPSRLLVRCAEGSFGLWFGDDPTAAIEAIDDGLAAHLESAHVVRPLPAPHLWFHLSDLPLVPAQAPRPLPGR
;
A
#
# COMPACT_ATOMS: atom_id res chain seq x y z
N MET A 1 0.67 13.09 -9.25
CA MET A 1 1.34 11.78 -9.30
C MET A 1 2.46 11.82 -8.27
N HIS A 2 2.34 11.11 -7.14
CA HIS A 2 3.32 11.20 -6.05
C HIS A 2 4.51 10.31 -6.40
N ALA A 3 5.67 10.89 -6.69
CA ALA A 3 6.85 10.11 -7.04
C ALA A 3 7.41 9.33 -5.85
N TYR A 4 7.32 9.91 -4.64
CA TYR A 4 7.87 9.34 -3.41
C TYR A 4 6.83 9.25 -2.30
N VAL A 5 6.90 8.16 -1.55
CA VAL A 5 6.03 7.89 -0.40
C VAL A 5 6.80 7.26 0.76
N GLN A 6 6.30 7.44 1.97
CA GLN A 6 6.72 6.68 3.14
C GLN A 6 5.76 5.50 3.36
N VAL A 7 6.28 4.30 3.54
CA VAL A 7 5.45 3.15 3.92
C VAL A 7 5.26 3.16 5.44
N VAL A 8 4.01 3.30 5.88
CA VAL A 8 3.64 3.43 7.30
C VAL A 8 3.22 2.09 7.86
N ALA A 9 2.39 1.34 7.12
CA ALA A 9 1.94 0.02 7.52
C ALA A 9 1.73 -0.88 6.29
N GLN A 10 1.76 -2.20 6.52
CA GLN A 10 1.51 -3.21 5.50
C GLN A 10 0.35 -4.10 5.91
N HIS A 11 -0.54 -4.43 4.97
CA HIS A 11 -1.60 -5.39 5.25
C HIS A 11 -1.04 -6.80 5.49
N ARG A 12 -1.52 -7.48 6.52
CA ARG A 12 -0.97 -8.78 6.95
C ARG A 12 -1.23 -9.91 5.98
N LEU A 13 -2.39 -9.91 5.31
CA LEU A 13 -2.77 -10.96 4.35
C LEU A 13 -2.41 -10.61 2.90
N TYR A 14 -2.16 -9.33 2.61
CA TYR A 14 -1.95 -8.83 1.25
C TYR A 14 -0.72 -7.92 1.28
N PRO A 15 0.50 -8.49 1.20
CA PRO A 15 1.73 -7.74 1.42
C PRO A 15 1.95 -6.56 0.45
N SER A 16 1.26 -6.55 -0.68
CA SER A 16 1.27 -5.44 -1.63
C SER A 16 0.36 -4.28 -1.28
N ARG A 17 -0.55 -4.47 -0.31
CA ARG A 17 -1.43 -3.41 0.17
C ARG A 17 -0.73 -2.66 1.27
N LEU A 18 -0.38 -1.43 0.98
CA LEU A 18 0.42 -0.56 1.82
C LEU A 18 -0.39 0.67 2.22
N LEU A 19 -0.33 1.02 3.50
CA LEU A 19 -0.67 2.35 3.97
C LEU A 19 0.57 3.22 3.76
N VAL A 20 0.41 4.28 2.98
CA VAL A 20 1.51 5.17 2.63
C VAL A 20 1.20 6.61 3.06
N ARG A 21 2.27 7.37 3.30
CA ARG A 21 2.22 8.81 3.48
C ARG A 21 2.93 9.49 2.32
N CYS A 22 2.25 10.42 1.67
CA CYS A 22 2.77 11.16 0.52
C CYS A 22 3.67 12.33 0.96
N ALA A 23 4.43 12.88 0.01
CA ALA A 23 5.36 13.99 0.23
C ALA A 23 4.70 15.24 0.85
N GLU A 24 3.47 15.54 0.45
CA GLU A 24 2.68 16.65 0.99
C GLU A 24 2.03 16.35 2.36
N GLY A 25 2.29 15.17 2.93
CA GLY A 25 1.85 14.78 4.27
C GLY A 25 0.51 14.04 4.33
N SER A 26 -0.19 13.92 3.19
CA SER A 26 -1.44 13.18 3.06
C SER A 26 -1.25 11.66 3.21
N PHE A 27 -2.29 10.95 3.62
CA PHE A 27 -2.31 9.49 3.67
C PHE A 27 -3.00 8.91 2.45
N GLY A 28 -2.58 7.70 2.08
CA GLY A 28 -3.23 6.95 1.03
C GLY A 28 -2.97 5.45 1.08
N LEU A 29 -3.75 4.72 0.29
CA LEU A 29 -3.62 3.28 0.09
C LEU A 29 -2.99 3.00 -1.26
N TRP A 30 -1.99 2.13 -1.26
CA TRP A 30 -1.40 1.58 -2.46
C TRP A 30 -1.64 0.08 -2.50
N PHE A 31 -2.20 -0.44 -3.59
CA PHE A 31 -2.64 -1.84 -3.68
C PHE A 31 -1.62 -2.79 -4.33
N GLY A 32 -0.63 -2.22 -5.02
CA GLY A 32 0.45 -2.94 -5.67
C GLY A 32 0.06 -3.75 -6.89
N ASP A 33 -1.02 -3.32 -7.57
CA ASP A 33 -1.48 -3.90 -8.82
C ASP A 33 -0.67 -3.39 -10.03
N ASP A 34 -0.29 -2.10 -10.01
CA ASP A 34 0.47 -1.44 -11.09
C ASP A 34 1.33 -0.28 -10.53
N PRO A 35 2.58 -0.08 -11.01
CA PRO A 35 3.46 0.98 -10.51
C PRO A 35 3.01 2.39 -10.92
N THR A 36 2.13 2.51 -11.90
CA THR A 36 1.44 3.74 -12.31
C THR A 36 0.06 3.89 -11.67
N ALA A 37 -0.40 2.88 -10.91
CA ALA A 37 -1.67 2.94 -10.19
C ALA A 37 -1.70 4.17 -9.27
N ALA A 38 -2.85 4.83 -9.28
CA ALA A 38 -3.08 5.94 -8.37
C ALA A 38 -3.10 5.45 -6.92
N ILE A 39 -2.50 6.24 -6.03
CA ILE A 39 -2.69 6.10 -4.60
C ILE A 39 -4.13 6.55 -4.29
N GLU A 40 -4.89 5.70 -3.62
CA GLU A 40 -6.23 6.07 -3.15
C GLU A 40 -6.09 6.92 -1.90
N ALA A 41 -6.43 8.21 -2.02
CA ALA A 41 -6.37 9.14 -0.90
C ALA A 41 -7.37 8.76 0.19
N ILE A 42 -6.93 8.82 1.44
CA ILE A 42 -7.79 8.58 2.61
C ILE A 42 -7.66 9.74 3.60
N ASP A 43 -8.66 9.91 4.46
CA ASP A 43 -8.60 10.89 5.54
C ASP A 43 -7.75 10.40 6.73
N ASP A 44 -7.34 11.35 7.57
CA ASP A 44 -6.49 11.09 8.75
C ASP A 44 -7.18 10.17 9.78
N GLY A 45 -8.51 10.20 9.87
CA GLY A 45 -9.27 9.35 10.77
C GLY A 45 -9.22 7.88 10.34
N LEU A 46 -9.39 7.63 9.04
CA LEU A 46 -9.22 6.30 8.47
C LEU A 46 -7.76 5.83 8.58
N ALA A 47 -6.78 6.70 8.34
CA ALA A 47 -5.37 6.36 8.51
C ALA A 47 -5.06 5.92 9.96
N ALA A 48 -5.48 6.72 10.95
CA ALA A 48 -5.30 6.40 12.36
C ALA A 48 -6.01 5.09 12.77
N HIS A 49 -7.23 4.86 12.25
CA HIS A 49 -7.93 3.60 12.46
C HIS A 49 -7.12 2.42 11.90
N LEU A 50 -6.65 2.52 10.66
CA LEU A 50 -5.87 1.48 10.01
C LEU A 50 -4.58 1.20 10.78
N GLU A 51 -3.82 2.20 11.20
CA GLU A 51 -2.59 2.00 11.98
C GLU A 51 -2.80 1.20 13.27
N SER A 52 -3.96 1.37 13.91
CA SER A 52 -4.35 0.60 15.10
C SER A 52 -4.99 -0.77 14.80
N ALA A 53 -5.36 -1.02 13.53
CA ALA A 53 -6.11 -2.20 13.16
C ALA A 53 -5.22 -3.44 13.10
N HIS A 54 -5.73 -4.56 13.64
CA HIS A 54 -5.03 -5.84 13.63
C HIS A 54 -4.76 -6.40 12.23
N VAL A 55 -5.47 -5.93 11.21
CA VAL A 55 -5.33 -6.37 9.81
C VAL A 55 -4.08 -5.81 9.14
N VAL A 56 -3.48 -4.75 9.67
CA VAL A 56 -2.19 -4.23 9.22
C VAL A 56 -1.10 -4.52 10.25
N ARG A 57 0.14 -4.38 9.78
CA ARG A 57 1.34 -4.37 10.58
C ARG A 57 1.96 -2.99 10.42
N PRO A 58 1.92 -2.14 11.47
CA PRO A 58 2.66 -0.88 11.44
C PRO A 58 4.16 -1.16 11.33
N LEU A 59 4.85 -0.36 10.53
CA LEU A 59 6.30 -0.40 10.41
C LEU A 59 6.92 0.51 11.47
N PRO A 60 8.09 0.14 12.02
CA PRO A 60 8.76 0.97 13.02
C PRO A 60 9.23 2.29 12.40
N ALA A 61 9.17 3.36 13.18
CA ALA A 61 9.83 4.62 12.86
C ALA A 61 11.37 4.47 12.95
N PRO A 62 12.15 5.24 12.17
CA PRO A 62 11.73 6.22 11.17
C PRO A 62 11.28 5.57 9.85
N HIS A 63 10.24 6.14 9.23
CA HIS A 63 9.80 5.71 7.90
C HIS A 63 10.71 6.29 6.81
N LEU A 64 11.15 5.42 5.88
CA LEU A 64 11.98 5.82 4.75
C LEU A 64 11.12 6.22 3.56
N TRP A 65 11.66 7.10 2.73
CA TRP A 65 11.06 7.49 1.45
C TRP A 65 11.44 6.49 0.37
N PHE A 66 10.44 6.01 -0.36
CA PHE A 66 10.59 5.10 -1.49
C PHE A 66 9.99 5.74 -2.73
N HIS A 67 10.62 5.55 -3.88
CA HIS A 67 9.97 5.86 -5.14
C HIS A 67 8.85 4.85 -5.40
N LEU A 68 7.70 5.26 -5.96
CA LEU A 68 6.56 4.37 -6.18
C LEU A 68 6.92 3.11 -6.99
N SER A 69 7.83 3.25 -7.97
CA SER A 69 8.30 2.13 -8.80
C SER A 69 9.09 1.06 -8.05
N ASP A 70 9.61 1.41 -6.87
CA ASP A 70 10.45 0.52 -6.06
C ASP A 70 9.61 -0.30 -5.06
N LEU A 71 8.30 0.00 -4.96
CA LEU A 71 7.39 -0.73 -4.08
C LEU A 71 7.06 -2.11 -4.65
N PRO A 72 6.84 -3.11 -3.77
CA PRO A 72 6.63 -4.49 -4.19
C PRO A 72 5.31 -4.67 -4.94
N LEU A 73 5.39 -4.93 -6.25
CA LEU A 73 4.24 -5.27 -7.07
C LEU A 73 3.82 -6.72 -6.81
N VAL A 74 2.51 -6.98 -6.73
CA VAL A 74 2.04 -8.36 -6.93
C VAL A 74 2.15 -8.62 -8.43
N PRO A 75 2.88 -9.65 -8.88
CA PRO A 75 2.64 -10.15 -10.23
C PRO A 75 1.18 -10.59 -10.23
N ALA A 76 0.31 -9.84 -10.93
CA ALA A 76 -1.11 -10.13 -11.04
C ALA A 76 -1.26 -11.64 -11.19
N GLN A 77 -1.75 -12.30 -10.14
CA GLN A 77 -1.84 -13.75 -10.13
C GLN A 77 -2.82 -14.06 -11.24
N ALA A 78 -2.31 -14.48 -12.40
CA ALA A 78 -3.15 -14.78 -13.55
C ALA A 78 -4.25 -15.71 -13.05
N PRO A 79 -5.54 -15.41 -13.32
CA PRO A 79 -6.63 -16.25 -12.85
C PRO A 79 -6.29 -17.68 -13.26
N ARG A 80 -6.14 -18.58 -12.29
CA ARG A 80 -5.94 -20.00 -12.59
C ARG A 80 -7.13 -20.38 -13.49
N PRO A 81 -6.90 -20.89 -14.71
CA PRO A 81 -7.99 -21.43 -15.47
C PRO A 81 -8.67 -22.49 -14.60
N LEU A 82 -9.98 -22.34 -14.39
CA LEU A 82 -10.78 -23.38 -13.77
C LEU A 82 -10.51 -24.66 -14.57
N PRO A 83 -10.21 -25.81 -13.94
CA PRO A 83 -10.08 -27.06 -14.68
C PRO A 83 -11.41 -27.26 -15.43
N GLY A 84 -11.32 -27.29 -16.76
CA GLY A 84 -12.46 -27.42 -17.64
C GLY A 84 -13.31 -28.61 -17.20
N ARG A 85 -14.60 -28.38 -17.01
CA ARG A 85 -15.61 -29.43 -16.96
C ARG A 85 -16.22 -29.56 -18.33
#